data_AF-A0A2D4F8Q6-F1
#
_entry.id   AF-A0A2D4F8Q6-F1
#
_cell.length_a   1.000
_cell.length_b   1.000
_cell.length_c   1.000
_cell.angle_alpha   90.00
_cell.angle_beta   90.00
_cell.angle_gamma   90.00
#
_symmetry.space_group_name_H-M   'P 1'
#
loop_
_entity.id
_entity.type
_entity.pdbx_description
1 polymer ?
#
loop_
_entity_poly.entity_id
_entity_poly.type
_entity_poly.pdbx_seq_one_letter_code
_entity_poly.pdbx_strand_id
1 'polypeptide(L)'
;MAILFAVVARGSTILAKHAWCGGNFLEVTEQILAKIPSENNKLTYSHGNYLFHYICQDRIIYLCITDDNFERSRAFTFLNEIKKRFQTTYGSRAQTALPYAMNSEFSS
;
A
#
# COMPACT_ATOMS: atom_id res chain seq x y z
N MET A 1 -4.03 -13.60 11.72
CA MET A 1 -4.93 -12.49 11.33
C MET A 1 -4.26 -11.17 11.63
N ALA A 2 -3.27 -10.80 10.82
CA ALA A 2 -2.60 -9.51 10.95
C ALA A 2 -2.33 -8.92 9.56
N ILE A 3 -2.22 -7.59 9.53
CA ILE A 3 -1.57 -6.91 8.42
C ILE A 3 -0.07 -7.15 8.57
N LEU A 4 0.53 -7.72 7.54
CA LEU A 4 1.94 -8.13 7.53
C LEU A 4 2.84 -7.03 6.98
N PHE A 5 2.34 -6.33 5.98
CA PHE A 5 3.05 -5.28 5.26
C PHE A 5 2.07 -4.21 4.76
N ALA A 6 2.51 -2.96 4.73
CA ALA A 6 1.78 -1.84 4.15
C ALA A 6 2.73 -0.92 3.37
N VAL A 7 2.22 -0.33 2.30
CA VAL A 7 2.99 0.54 1.42
C VAL A 7 2.11 1.65 0.82
N VAL A 8 2.72 2.81 0.63
CA VAL A 8 2.19 3.90 -0.20
C VAL A 8 3.13 4.08 -1.39
N ALA A 9 2.58 4.07 -2.60
CA ALA A 9 3.36 4.14 -3.83
C ALA A 9 2.70 5.06 -4.88
N ARG A 10 3.50 5.52 -5.84
CA ARG A 10 3.05 6.22 -7.06
C ARG A 10 3.56 5.43 -8.25
N GLY A 11 2.67 4.70 -8.92
CA GLY A 11 3.08 3.66 -9.87
C GLY A 11 4.01 2.65 -9.18
N SER A 12 5.21 2.45 -9.73
CA SER A 12 6.26 1.60 -9.12
C SER A 12 7.13 2.31 -8.07
N THR A 13 6.97 3.62 -7.86
CA THR A 13 7.79 4.38 -6.89
C THR A 13 7.21 4.25 -5.49
N ILE A 14 7.90 3.56 -4.59
CA ILE A 14 7.52 3.47 -3.17
C ILE A 14 7.85 4.78 -2.45
N LEU A 15 6.87 5.36 -1.75
CA LEU A 15 7.00 6.60 -0.98
C LEU A 15 7.21 6.34 0.51
N ALA A 16 6.50 5.34 1.05
CA ALA A 16 6.63 4.87 2.42
C ALA A 16 6.21 3.41 2.53
N LYS A 17 6.82 2.65 3.44
CA LYS A 17 6.49 1.26 3.71
C LYS A 17 6.65 0.92 5.19
N HIS A 18 5.93 -0.09 5.64
CA HIS A 18 6.10 -0.68 6.96
C HIS A 18 5.89 -2.20 6.89
N ALA A 19 6.70 -2.95 7.63
CA ALA A 19 6.61 -4.40 7.74
C ALA A 19 6.57 -4.80 9.21
N TRP A 20 5.58 -5.59 9.61
CA TRP A 20 5.44 -6.10 10.98
C TRP A 20 6.27 -7.37 11.22
N CYS A 21 6.66 -8.07 10.16
CA CYS A 21 7.50 -9.25 10.23
C CYS A 21 8.52 -9.27 9.07
N GLY A 22 9.54 -10.10 9.20
CA GLY A 22 10.53 -10.33 8.13
C GLY A 22 9.90 -11.10 6.96
N GLY A 23 10.28 -10.73 5.73
CA GLY A 23 9.82 -11.40 4.52
C GLY A 23 10.27 -10.67 3.25
N ASN A 24 10.08 -11.28 2.09
CA ASN A 24 10.41 -10.72 0.77
C ASN A 24 9.30 -9.80 0.21
N PHE A 25 8.58 -9.10 1.09
CA PHE A 25 7.40 -8.30 0.72
C PHE A 25 7.68 -7.23 -0.35
N LEU A 26 8.87 -6.62 -0.32
CA LEU A 26 9.28 -5.59 -1.27
C LEU A 26 9.29 -6.11 -2.71
N GLU A 27 9.95 -7.24 -2.94
CA GLU A 27 10.10 -7.84 -4.27
C GLU A 27 8.72 -8.19 -4.86
N VAL A 28 7.85 -8.80 -4.05
CA VAL A 28 6.48 -9.14 -4.46
C VAL A 28 5.64 -7.88 -4.70
N THR A 29 5.80 -6.86 -3.85
CA THR A 29 5.08 -5.59 -3.98
C THR A 29 5.41 -4.89 -5.29
N GLU A 30 6.68 -4.82 -5.70
CA GLU A 30 7.07 -4.20 -6.96
C GLU A 30 6.43 -4.88 -8.17
N GLN A 31 6.35 -6.22 -8.17
CA GLN A 31 5.68 -6.98 -9.23
C GLN A 31 4.16 -6.72 -9.27
N ILE A 32 3.53 -6.47 -8.12
CA ILE A 32 2.11 -6.15 -8.04
C ILE A 32 1.85 -4.70 -8.47
N LEU A 33 2.67 -3.75 -8.02
CA LEU A 33 2.57 -2.35 -8.41
C LEU A 33 2.67 -2.17 -9.94
N ALA A 34 3.51 -2.97 -10.60
CA ALA A 34 3.61 -2.98 -12.06
C ALA A 34 2.32 -3.44 -12.80
N LYS A 35 1.42 -4.14 -12.10
CA LYS A 35 0.14 -4.64 -12.66
C LYS A 35 -1.05 -3.77 -12.30
N ILE A 36 -0.93 -2.87 -11.31
CA ILE A 36 -2.02 -2.01 -10.88
C ILE A 36 -2.17 -0.86 -11.89
N PRO A 37 -3.35 -0.70 -12.50
CA PRO A 37 -3.57 0.36 -13.46
C PRO A 37 -3.75 1.69 -12.72
N SER A 38 -3.48 2.81 -13.40
CA SER A 38 -3.40 4.13 -12.75
C SER A 38 -4.75 4.78 -12.43
N GLU A 39 -5.85 4.23 -12.94
CA GLU A 39 -7.20 4.71 -12.69
C GLU A 39 -7.67 4.42 -11.25
N ASN A 40 -8.63 5.22 -10.79
CA ASN A 40 -9.18 5.07 -9.46
C ASN A 40 -9.97 3.76 -9.34
N ASN A 41 -9.47 2.82 -8.54
CA ASN A 41 -10.13 1.56 -8.27
C ASN A 41 -9.70 0.97 -6.92
N LYS A 42 -10.38 -0.12 -6.54
CA LYS A 42 -10.07 -0.91 -5.35
C LYS A 42 -10.17 -2.38 -5.73
N LEU A 43 -9.21 -3.19 -5.33
CA LEU A 43 -9.21 -4.62 -5.63
C LEU A 43 -8.44 -5.39 -4.55
N THR A 44 -8.65 -6.70 -4.52
CA THR A 44 -7.83 -7.64 -3.76
C THR A 44 -7.30 -8.69 -4.73
N TYR A 45 -5.98 -8.85 -4.80
CA TYR A 45 -5.37 -10.02 -5.42
C TYR A 45 -5.17 -11.12 -4.38
N SER A 46 -5.24 -12.38 -4.80
CA SER A 46 -4.91 -13.54 -3.97
C SER A 46 -3.75 -14.30 -4.59
N HIS A 47 -2.79 -14.72 -3.76
CA HIS A 47 -1.69 -15.59 -4.19
C HIS A 47 -1.20 -16.44 -3.01
N GLY A 48 -1.32 -17.77 -3.15
CA GLY A 48 -1.05 -18.68 -2.04
C GLY A 48 -1.92 -18.34 -0.82
N ASN A 49 -1.29 -18.24 0.35
CA ASN A 49 -1.95 -17.96 1.63
C ASN A 49 -2.01 -16.46 1.95
N TYR A 50 -1.86 -15.59 0.94
CA TYR A 50 -1.80 -14.15 1.12
C TYR A 50 -2.82 -13.41 0.25
N LEU A 51 -3.31 -12.30 0.80
CA LEU A 51 -4.15 -11.35 0.10
C LEU A 51 -3.42 -10.00 -0.01
N PHE A 52 -3.57 -9.36 -1.16
CA PHE A 52 -2.98 -8.07 -1.48
C PHE A 52 -4.13 -7.11 -1.76
N HIS A 53 -4.46 -6.29 -0.77
CA HIS A 53 -5.54 -5.32 -0.87
C HIS A 53 -4.97 -3.98 -1.29
N TYR A 54 -5.60 -3.29 -2.24
CA TYR A 54 -5.16 -1.95 -2.58
C TYR A 54 -6.31 -1.00 -2.91
N ILE A 55 -6.04 0.28 -2.69
CA ILE A 55 -6.82 1.42 -3.16
C ILE A 55 -5.89 2.24 -4.06
N CYS A 56 -6.27 2.42 -5.34
CA CYS A 56 -5.66 3.41 -6.20
C CYS A 56 -6.55 4.65 -6.22
N GLN A 57 -5.99 5.80 -5.87
CA GLN A 57 -6.67 7.09 -5.97
C GLN A 57 -5.69 8.19 -6.38
N ASP A 58 -6.01 8.92 -7.44
CA ASP A 58 -5.20 10.01 -7.96
C ASP A 58 -3.75 9.56 -8.25
N ARG A 59 -3.63 8.34 -8.81
CA ARG A 59 -2.36 7.63 -9.11
C ARG A 59 -1.50 7.26 -7.89
N ILE A 60 -2.02 7.46 -6.68
CA ILE A 60 -1.41 6.98 -5.45
C ILE A 60 -2.04 5.65 -5.05
N ILE A 61 -1.19 4.66 -4.85
CA ILE A 61 -1.56 3.30 -4.48
C ILE A 61 -1.30 3.13 -2.98
N TYR A 62 -2.35 2.76 -2.26
CA TYR A 62 -2.29 2.34 -0.85
C TYR A 62 -2.51 0.84 -0.83
N LEU A 63 -1.50 0.06 -0.45
CA LEU A 63 -1.55 -1.39 -0.50
C LEU A 63 -1.16 -1.99 0.86
N CYS A 64 -1.84 -3.07 1.23
CA CYS A 64 -1.44 -3.90 2.36
C CYS A 64 -1.52 -5.39 2.02
N ILE A 65 -0.70 -6.17 2.72
CA ILE A 65 -0.61 -7.63 2.59
C ILE A 65 -1.10 -8.25 3.90
N THR A 66 -1.96 -9.25 3.79
CA THR A 66 -2.57 -9.96 4.92
C THR A 66 -2.54 -11.47 4.67
N ASP A 67 -2.83 -12.24 5.71
CA ASP A 67 -3.18 -13.66 5.57
C ASP A 67 -4.53 -13.84 4.84
N ASP A 68 -4.73 -15.01 4.23
CA ASP A 68 -5.95 -15.40 3.51
C ASP A 68 -7.23 -15.39 4.37
N ASN A 69 -7.07 -15.55 5.68
CA ASN A 69 -8.15 -15.50 6.66
C ASN A 69 -8.50 -14.09 7.12
N PHE A 70 -7.78 -13.05 6.69
CA PHE A 70 -8.03 -11.68 7.12
C PHE A 70 -9.29 -11.10 6.48
N GLU A 71 -10.12 -10.43 7.29
CA GLU A 71 -11.36 -9.85 6.80
C GLU A 71 -11.09 -8.67 5.84
N ARG A 72 -11.56 -8.79 4.59
CA ARG A 72 -11.32 -7.78 3.54
C ARG A 72 -11.82 -6.39 3.95
N SER A 73 -12.97 -6.32 4.62
CA SER A 73 -13.55 -5.05 5.10
C SER A 73 -12.56 -4.30 6.00
N ARG A 74 -11.92 -5.00 6.95
CA ARG A 74 -10.93 -4.46 7.88
C ARG A 74 -9.67 -3.97 7.15
N ALA A 75 -9.24 -4.69 6.12
CA ALA A 75 -8.09 -4.27 5.30
C ALA A 75 -8.41 -2.95 4.57
N PHE A 76 -9.59 -2.82 3.97
CA PHE A 76 -10.00 -1.58 3.33
C PHE A 76 -10.26 -0.43 4.31
N THR A 77 -10.74 -0.70 5.51
CA THR A 77 -10.85 0.31 6.58
C THR A 77 -9.46 0.88 6.92
N PHE A 78 -8.49 0.00 7.18
CA PHE A 78 -7.10 0.39 7.40
C PHE A 78 -6.54 1.23 6.23
N LEU A 79 -6.72 0.78 4.99
CA LEU A 79 -6.22 1.53 3.82
C LEU A 79 -6.86 2.91 3.66
N ASN A 80 -8.14 3.08 4.01
CA ASN A 80 -8.78 4.41 3.98
C ASN A 80 -8.24 5.34 5.05
N GLU A 81 -7.91 4.83 6.25
CA GLU A 81 -7.25 5.61 7.31
C GLU A 81 -5.86 6.07 6.87
N ILE A 82 -5.06 5.15 6.33
CA ILE A 82 -3.74 5.44 5.76
C ILE A 82 -3.85 6.49 4.65
N LYS A 83 -4.78 6.30 3.71
CA LYS A 83 -5.04 7.27 2.64
C LYS A 83 -5.36 8.65 3.21
N LYS A 84 -6.29 8.74 4.15
CA LYS A 84 -6.70 10.01 4.76
C LYS A 84 -5.51 10.70 5.42
N ARG A 85 -4.77 10.00 6.29
CA ARG A 85 -3.58 10.55 6.96
C ARG A 85 -2.54 11.02 5.94
N PHE A 86 -2.22 10.19 4.95
CA PHE A 86 -1.22 10.52 3.93
C PHE A 86 -1.60 11.74 3.09
N GLN A 87 -2.87 11.82 2.66
CA GLN A 87 -3.39 12.97 1.91
C GLN A 87 -3.37 14.25 2.75
N THR A 88 -3.75 14.17 4.03
CA THR A 88 -3.70 15.32 4.94
C THR A 88 -2.27 15.79 5.19
N THR A 89 -1.30 14.88 5.35
CA THR A 89 0.08 15.24 5.67
C THR A 89 0.87 15.72 4.44
N TYR A 90 0.73 15.06 3.29
CA TYR A 90 1.60 15.29 2.13
C TYR A 90 0.89 15.91 0.93
N GLY A 91 -0.43 15.73 0.80
CA GLY A 91 -1.23 16.28 -0.30
C GLY A 91 -0.60 16.04 -1.67
N SER A 92 -0.42 17.13 -2.44
CA SER A 92 0.15 17.09 -3.79
C SER A 92 1.64 16.74 -3.84
N ARG A 93 2.39 16.85 -2.73
CA ARG A 93 3.82 16.46 -2.69
C ARG A 93 4.03 15.00 -3.05
N ALA A 94 3.03 14.15 -2.78
CA ALA A 94 3.03 12.75 -3.17
C ALA A 94 3.20 12.52 -4.68
N GLN A 95 2.84 13.49 -5.52
CA GLN A 95 2.91 13.37 -6.99
C GLN A 95 4.33 13.55 -7.55
N THR A 96 5.21 14.23 -6.82
CA THR A 96 6.57 14.58 -7.29
C THR A 96 7.69 14.07 -6.40
N ALA A 97 7.36 13.59 -5.19
CA ALA A 97 8.36 13.10 -4.25
C ALA A 97 9.21 11.96 -4.80
N LEU A 98 10.46 11.94 -4.34
CA LEU A 98 11.44 10.90 -4.63
C LEU A 98 11.09 9.59 -3.91
N PRO A 99 11.66 8.46 -4.34
CA PRO A 99 11.53 7.19 -3.63
C PRO A 99 11.86 7.34 -2.14
N TYR A 100 11.04 6.75 -1.28
CA TYR A 100 11.17 6.74 0.18
C TYR A 100 11.16 8.10 0.89
N ALA A 101 10.81 9.19 0.18
CA ALA A 101 10.88 10.54 0.75
C ALA A 101 9.97 10.76 1.98
N MET A 102 8.93 9.94 2.16
CA MET A 102 8.00 10.02 3.29
C MET A 102 8.24 8.91 4.31
N ASN A 103 9.21 8.02 4.08
CA ASN A 103 9.31 6.78 4.84
C ASN A 103 9.63 7.03 6.32
N SER A 104 10.58 7.91 6.64
CA SER A 104 11.02 8.14 8.03
C SER A 104 9.91 8.68 8.94
N GLU A 105 8.98 9.47 8.40
CA GLU A 105 7.89 10.10 9.17
C GLU A 105 6.60 9.28 9.14
N PHE A 106 6.34 8.57 8.04
CA PHE A 106 5.05 7.90 7.84
C PHE A 106 5.07 6.41 8.17
N SER A 107 6.25 5.79 8.31
CA SER A 107 6.37 4.36 8.62
C SER A 107 6.12 4.02 10.10
N SER A 108 5.92 5.02 10.96
CA SER A 108 5.62 4.87 12.39
C SER A 108 4.13 5.00 12.74
#